data_AF-A0A924SKI3-F1
#
_entry.id   AF-A0A924SKI3-F1
#
_cell.length_a   1.000
_cell.length_b   1.000
_cell.length_c   1.000
_cell.angle_alpha   90.00
_cell.angle_beta   90.00
_cell.angle_gamma   90.00
#
_symmetry.space_group_name_H-M   'P 1'
#
loop_
_entity.id
_entity.type
_entity.pdbx_description
1 polymer ?
#
loop_
_entity_poly.entity_id
_entity_poly.type
_entity_poly.pdbx_seq_one_letter_code
_entity_poly.pdbx_strand_id
1 'polypeptide(L)'
;LVVLVDGKLVLYVERGGKTLLSFTDDEASVAPAADALALAVRDGALGKLLVEKADGESALTSALGLALENAGFRPTPRGLRLRA
;
A
#
# COMPACT_ATOMS: atom_id res chain seq x y z
N LEU A 1 -8.62 5.49 1.73
CA LEU A 1 -8.89 4.18 2.37
C LEU A 1 -7.94 4.04 3.55
N VAL A 2 -8.38 3.45 4.66
CA VAL A 2 -7.53 3.14 5.81
C VAL A 2 -7.42 1.63 5.98
N VAL A 3 -6.26 1.15 6.42
CA VAL A 3 -6.03 -0.23 6.83
C VAL A 3 -5.72 -0.24 8.31
N LEU A 4 -6.49 -1.03 9.05
CA LEU A 4 -6.26 -1.27 10.47
C LEU A 4 -5.72 -2.68 10.67
N VAL A 5 -4.75 -2.83 11.57
CA VAL A 5 -4.30 -4.13 12.09
C VAL A 5 -4.53 -4.11 13.59
N ASP A 6 -5.31 -5.08 14.09
CA ASP A 6 -5.71 -5.16 15.51
C ASP A 6 -6.28 -3.85 16.07
N GLY A 7 -7.07 -3.14 15.27
CA GLY A 7 -7.71 -1.87 15.63
C GLY A 7 -6.78 -0.65 15.60
N LYS A 8 -5.51 -0.80 15.24
CA LYS A 8 -4.54 0.30 15.09
C LYS A 8 -4.42 0.72 13.63
N LEU A 9 -4.32 2.02 13.38
CA LEU A 9 -4.06 2.54 12.04
C LEU A 9 -2.66 2.14 11.57
N VAL A 10 -2.57 1.46 10.43
CA VAL A 10 -1.29 1.04 9.85
C VAL A 10 -1.04 1.72 8.52
N LEU A 11 -2.01 1.72 7.60
CA LEU A 11 -1.87 2.39 6.30
C LEU A 11 -3.01 3.36 6.01
N TYR A 12 -2.68 4.46 5.36
CA TYR A 12 -3.64 5.38 4.77
C TYR A 12 -3.31 5.63 3.30
N VAL A 13 -4.30 5.40 2.44
CA VAL A 13 -4.24 5.76 1.02
C VAL A 13 -4.78 7.17 0.86
N GLU A 14 -3.93 8.10 0.45
CA GLU A 14 -4.33 9.48 0.16
C GLU A 14 -5.30 9.56 -1.01
N ARG A 15 -6.02 10.68 -1.10
CA ARG A 15 -6.94 10.95 -2.22
C ARG A 15 -6.21 10.83 -3.55
N GLY A 16 -6.77 10.05 -4.47
CA GLY A 16 -6.19 9.79 -5.79
C GLY A 16 -5.25 8.58 -5.83
N GLY A 17 -4.99 7.92 -4.70
CA GLY A 17 -4.31 6.62 -4.65
C GLY A 17 -2.81 6.63 -4.93
N LYS A 18 -2.21 7.81 -5.10
CA LYS A 18 -0.79 7.96 -5.48
C LYS A 18 0.18 7.93 -4.32
N THR A 19 -0.27 8.31 -3.13
CA THR A 19 0.55 8.30 -1.92
C THR A 19 -0.04 7.33 -0.93
N LEU A 20 0.83 6.53 -0.34
CA LEU A 20 0.55 5.67 0.80
C LEU A 20 1.34 6.19 2.01
N LEU A 21 0.67 6.32 3.15
CA LEU A 21 1.30 6.68 4.41
C LEU A 21 1.21 5.50 5.38
N SER A 22 2.30 5.20 6.08
CA SER A 22 2.35 4.29 7.20
C SER A 22 2.26 5.05 8.53
N PHE A 23 1.64 4.41 9.52
CA PHE A 23 1.44 4.97 10.87
C PHE A 23 2.01 4.04 11.95
N THR A 24 2.92 3.15 11.56
CA THR A 24 3.57 2.20 12.45
C THR A 24 5.01 1.99 12.02
N ASP A 25 5.90 1.82 13.00
CA ASP A 25 7.26 1.35 12.80
C ASP A 25 7.38 -0.18 13.05
N ASP A 26 6.27 -0.83 13.40
CA ASP A 26 6.23 -2.28 13.61
C ASP A 26 6.17 -3.03 12.27
N GLU A 27 7.30 -3.61 11.87
CA GLU A 27 7.43 -4.41 10.66
C GLU A 27 6.43 -5.59 10.60
N ALA A 28 6.07 -6.17 11.75
CA ALA A 28 5.11 -7.28 11.81
C ALA A 28 3.69 -6.84 11.41
N SER A 29 3.37 -5.55 11.57
CA SER A 29 2.08 -4.97 11.18
C SER A 29 2.05 -4.53 9.71
N VAL A 30 3.20 -4.25 9.09
CA VAL A 30 3.27 -3.70 7.73
C VAL A 30 2.85 -4.73 6.67
N ALA A 31 3.37 -5.96 6.76
CA ALA A 31 3.04 -7.03 5.82
C ALA A 31 1.52 -7.35 5.77
N PRO A 32 0.84 -7.65 6.90
CA PRO A 32 -0.60 -7.92 6.86
C PRO A 32 -1.40 -6.70 6.40
N ALA A 33 -0.94 -5.47 6.66
CA ALA A 33 -1.61 -4.29 6.15
C ALA A 33 -1.48 -4.14 4.62
N ALA A 34 -0.31 -4.45 4.05
CA ALA A 34 -0.12 -4.48 2.60
C ALA A 34 -0.99 -5.54 1.92
N ASP A 35 -1.12 -6.72 2.53
CA ASP A 35 -2.00 -7.80 2.06
C ASP A 35 -3.47 -7.39 2.09
N ALA A 36 -3.92 -6.77 3.19
CA ALA A 36 -5.28 -6.26 3.33
C ALA A 36 -5.58 -5.16 2.29
N LEU A 37 -4.63 -4.26 2.03
CA LEU A 37 -4.77 -3.26 0.97
C LEU A 37 -4.89 -3.94 -0.41
N ALA A 38 -4.06 -4.95 -0.68
CA ALA A 38 -4.09 -5.67 -1.94
C ALA A 38 -5.43 -6.42 -2.13
N LEU A 39 -5.98 -7.00 -1.07
CA LEU A 39 -7.30 -7.62 -1.07
C LEU A 39 -8.40 -6.60 -1.36
N ALA A 40 -8.40 -5.45 -0.69
CA ALA A 40 -9.37 -4.39 -0.93
C ALA A 40 -9.35 -3.87 -2.38
N VAL A 41 -8.17 -3.83 -3.02
CA VAL A 41 -8.03 -3.52 -4.44
C VAL A 41 -8.69 -4.60 -5.30
N ARG A 42 -8.40 -5.88 -5.04
CA ARG A 42 -8.95 -7.03 -5.79
C ARG A 42 -10.47 -7.16 -5.64
N ASP A 43 -11.00 -6.85 -4.46
CA ASP A 43 -12.45 -6.84 -4.19
C ASP A 43 -13.16 -5.62 -4.80
N GLY A 44 -12.43 -4.74 -5.48
CA GLY A 44 -12.98 -3.61 -6.22
C GLY A 44 -13.26 -2.36 -5.37
N ALA A 45 -12.96 -2.36 -4.07
CA ALA A 45 -13.20 -1.22 -3.19
C ALA A 45 -12.39 0.03 -3.61
N LEU A 46 -11.24 -0.18 -4.26
CA LEU A 46 -10.38 0.88 -4.81
C LEU A 46 -10.29 0.89 -6.35
N GLY A 47 -10.78 -0.16 -7.02
CA GLY A 47 -10.54 -0.35 -8.46
C GLY A 47 -9.06 -0.54 -8.77
N LYS A 48 -8.49 0.29 -9.66
CA LYS A 48 -7.05 0.28 -9.97
C LYS A 48 -6.31 1.21 -9.01
N LEU A 49 -5.23 0.72 -8.38
CA LEU A 49 -4.34 1.51 -7.52
C LEU A 49 -2.95 1.64 -8.14
N LEU A 50 -2.39 2.86 -8.13
CA LEU A 50 -1.01 3.17 -8.52
C LEU A 50 -0.37 4.00 -7.42
N VAL A 51 0.49 3.40 -6.62
CA VAL A 51 1.26 4.04 -5.56
C VAL A 51 2.57 4.55 -6.15
N GLU A 52 2.72 5.87 -6.22
CA GLU A 52 3.94 6.55 -6.67
C GLU A 52 4.87 6.84 -5.48
N LYS A 53 4.29 7.17 -4.32
CA LYS A 53 5.02 7.50 -3.08
C LYS A 53 4.56 6.69 -1.88
N ALA A 54 5.52 6.34 -1.04
CA ALA A 54 5.32 5.72 0.26
C ALA A 54 6.10 6.54 1.30
N ASP A 55 5.41 7.12 2.28
CA ASP A 55 6.03 7.95 3.35
C ASP A 55 6.93 9.08 2.83
N GLY A 56 6.53 9.69 1.70
CA GLY A 56 7.28 10.77 1.05
C GLY A 56 8.39 10.29 0.12
N GLU A 57 8.78 9.02 0.19
CA GLU A 57 9.78 8.39 -0.67
C GLU A 57 9.16 7.75 -1.92
N SER A 58 10.00 7.41 -2.90
CA SER A 58 9.58 6.63 -4.08
C SER A 58 9.10 5.24 -3.66
N ALA A 59 7.90 4.86 -4.08
CA ALA A 59 7.35 3.54 -3.79
C ALA A 59 8.20 2.38 -4.37
N LEU A 60 8.99 2.63 -5.42
CA LEU A 60 9.85 1.61 -6.03
C LEU A 60 11.08 1.26 -5.20
N THR A 61 11.47 2.11 -4.25
CA THR A 61 12.71 1.94 -3.48
C THR A 61 12.50 1.94 -1.97
N SER A 62 11.32 2.33 -1.50
CA SER A 62 10.96 2.34 -0.08
C SER A 62 10.77 0.94 0.50
N ALA A 63 10.94 0.79 1.82
CA ALA A 63 10.64 -0.44 2.55
C ALA A 63 9.16 -0.85 2.43
N LEU A 64 8.24 0.13 2.51
CA LEU A 64 6.81 -0.11 2.30
C LEU A 64 6.50 -0.59 0.87
N GLY A 65 7.27 -0.11 -0.10
CA GLY A 65 7.24 -0.58 -1.48
C GLY A 65 7.50 -2.08 -1.61
N LEU A 66 8.53 -2.58 -0.94
CA LEU A 66 8.84 -4.01 -0.91
C LEU A 66 7.68 -4.84 -0.33
N ALA A 67 7.04 -4.35 0.73
CA ALA A 67 5.85 -5.01 1.30
C ALA A 67 4.68 -5.05 0.30
N LEU A 68 4.45 -3.97 -0.44
CA LEU A 68 3.43 -3.93 -1.50
C LEU A 68 3.74 -4.90 -2.65
N GLU A 69 4.99 -4.98 -3.08
CA GLU A 69 5.39 -5.95 -4.12
C GLU A 69 5.14 -7.39 -3.70
N ASN A 70 5.49 -7.73 -2.45
CA ASN A 70 5.19 -9.03 -1.84
C ASN A 70 3.69 -9.31 -1.78
N ALA A 71 2.85 -8.29 -1.52
CA ALA A 71 1.39 -8.38 -1.51
C ALA A 71 0.76 -8.48 -2.93
N GLY A 72 1.58 -8.43 -3.98
CA GLY A 72 1.18 -8.65 -5.37
C GLY A 72 1.12 -7.40 -6.24
N PHE A 73 1.51 -6.23 -5.74
CA PHE A 73 1.71 -5.05 -6.59
C PHE A 73 2.86 -5.31 -7.57
N ARG A 74 2.82 -4.63 -8.71
CA ARG A 74 3.84 -4.78 -9.76
C ARG A 74 4.44 -3.43 -10.14
N PRO A 75 5.76 -3.37 -10.37
CA PRO A 75 6.43 -2.14 -10.75
C PRO A 75 5.98 -1.66 -12.13
N THR A 76 5.96 -0.34 -12.26
CA THR A 76 5.76 0.41 -13.49
C THR A 76 6.72 1.60 -13.48
N PRO A 77 6.97 2.27 -14.61
CA PRO A 77 7.81 3.47 -14.62
C PRO A 77 7.35 4.60 -13.68
N ARG A 78 6.07 4.58 -13.25
CA ARG A 78 5.48 5.59 -12.38
C ARG A 78 5.39 5.17 -10.91
N GLY A 79 5.64 3.91 -10.57
CA GLY A 79 5.40 3.37 -9.23
C GLY A 79 4.83 1.96 -9.23
N LEU A 80 4.26 1.55 -8.10
CA LEU A 80 3.71 0.22 -7.88
C LEU A 80 2.21 0.18 -8.17
N ARG A 81 1.78 -0.80 -8.98
CA ARG A 81 0.40 -0.89 -9.44
C ARG A 81 -0.24 -2.23 -9.08
N LEU A 82 -1.51 -2.18 -8.70
CA LEU A 82 -2.40 -3.33 -8.60
C LEU A 82 -3.75 -3.00 -9.25
N ARG A 83 -4.42 -4.02 -9.79
CA ARG A 83 -5.78 -3.93 -10.33
C ARG A 83 -6.58 -5.15 -9.88
N ALA A 84 -7.88 -4.96 -9.70
CA ALA A 84 -8.86 -6.06 -9.70
C ALA A 84 -8.84 -6.81 -11.04
#